data_AF-A0A358HP50-F1
#
_entry.id   AF-A0A358HP50-F1
#
_cell.length_a   1.000
_cell.length_b   1.000
_cell.length_c   1.000
_cell.angle_alpha   90.00
_cell.angle_beta   90.00
_cell.angle_gamma   90.00
#
_symmetry.space_group_name_H-M   'P 1'
#
loop_
_entity.id
_entity.type
_entity.pdbx_description
1 polymer ?
#
loop_
_entity_poly.entity_id
_entity_poly.type
_entity_poly.pdbx_seq_one_letter_code
_entity_poly.pdbx_strand_id
1 'polypeptide(L)'
;PILGKELADISVGRLLGQLFQVTEQFGMETQPQLLMLQKTMIVAEGLSRILSPNENMWELSRPLIEEWMRENLGPEAKIKEATLQAGSMLRRLPRVLEAAEQASSVFTDQGLRLHPDTIAAMRGKASNGQGKSTGFSRHTLILWVAIAALSAAVFLK
;
A
#
# COMPACT_ATOMS: atom_id res chain seq x y z
N PRO A 1 4.38 37.80 4.97
CA PRO A 1 5.33 37.64 3.85
C PRO A 1 6.52 36.76 4.26
N ILE A 2 6.54 35.53 3.73
CA ILE A 2 7.60 34.52 3.94
C ILE A 2 8.39 34.31 2.64
N LEU A 3 7.85 34.76 1.50
CA LEU A 3 8.55 34.81 0.23
C LEU A 3 9.72 35.80 0.33
N GLY A 4 10.94 35.27 0.21
CA GLY A 4 12.18 36.05 0.10
C GLY A 4 13.12 35.99 1.32
N LYS A 5 12.80 35.22 2.37
CA LYS A 5 13.74 34.93 3.46
C LYS A 5 14.38 33.56 3.24
N GLU A 6 15.66 33.42 3.59
CA GLU A 6 16.33 32.11 3.59
C GLU A 6 15.60 31.17 4.55
N LEU A 7 15.48 29.89 4.18
CA LEU A 7 14.82 28.85 4.99
C LEU A 7 15.37 28.80 6.43
N ALA A 8 16.64 29.16 6.64
CA ALA A 8 17.31 29.23 7.94
C ALA A 8 16.63 30.21 8.93
N ASP A 9 16.08 31.32 8.43
CA ASP A 9 15.47 32.38 9.25
C ASP A 9 13.99 32.14 9.58
N ILE A 10 13.38 31.15 8.92
CA ILE A 10 11.94 30.88 9.05
C ILE A 10 11.74 29.73 10.03
N SER A 11 11.20 30.05 11.21
CA SER A 11 10.77 29.03 12.16
C SER A 11 9.54 28.29 11.63
N VAL A 12 9.64 26.98 11.43
CA VAL A 12 8.53 26.10 11.05
C VAL A 12 7.34 26.26 12.00
N GLY A 13 7.59 26.41 13.31
CA GLY A 13 6.52 26.63 14.31
C GLY A 13 5.73 27.92 14.09
N ARG A 14 6.38 29.01 13.64
CA ARG A 14 5.68 30.28 13.31
C ARG A 14 4.83 30.15 12.05
N LEU A 15 5.35 29.47 11.03
CA LEU A 15 4.59 29.14 9.82
C LEU A 15 3.38 28.28 10.15
N LEU A 16 3.56 27.28 11.01
CA LEU A 16 2.52 26.33 11.39
C LEU A 16 1.39 27.01 12.18
N GLY A 17 1.72 27.92 13.09
CA GLY A 17 0.73 28.73 13.80
C GLY A 17 -0.11 29.59 12.86
N GLN A 18 0.51 30.16 11.81
CA GLN A 18 -0.23 30.89 10.78
C GLN A 18 -1.16 29.99 9.98
N LEU A 19 -0.71 28.78 9.62
CA LEU A 19 -1.55 27.80 8.93
C LEU A 19 -2.75 27.39 9.78
N PHE A 20 -2.57 27.15 11.08
CA PHE A 20 -3.68 26.83 11.97
C PHE A 20 -4.68 27.96 12.12
N GLN A 21 -4.20 29.19 12.27
CA GLN A 21 -5.07 30.36 12.36
C GLN A 21 -5.95 30.51 11.11
N VAL A 22 -5.37 30.29 9.92
CA VAL A 22 -6.12 30.29 8.66
C VAL A 22 -7.09 29.11 8.61
N THR A 23 -6.67 27.90 8.99
CA THR A 23 -7.54 26.71 8.92
C THR A 23 -8.71 26.78 9.88
N GLU A 24 -8.53 27.36 11.07
CA GLU A 24 -9.60 27.64 12.02
C GLU A 24 -10.58 28.68 11.46
N GLN A 25 -10.06 29.73 10.81
CA GLN A 25 -10.91 30.75 10.17
C GLN A 25 -11.81 30.18 9.07
N PHE A 26 -11.37 29.13 8.38
CA PHE A 26 -12.14 28.46 7.32
C PHE A 26 -12.86 27.19 7.80
N GLY A 27 -12.86 26.88 9.10
CA GLY A 27 -13.60 25.75 9.68
C GLY A 27 -13.14 24.38 9.17
N MET A 28 -11.85 24.21 8.85
CA MET A 28 -11.32 22.93 8.38
C MET A 28 -11.20 21.91 9.53
N GLU A 29 -11.57 20.65 9.29
CA GLU A 29 -11.36 19.57 10.26
C GLU A 29 -9.87 19.19 10.37
N THR A 30 -9.33 19.28 11.58
CA THR A 30 -7.92 19.01 11.84
C THR A 30 -7.67 17.53 12.15
N GLN A 31 -6.75 16.89 11.43
CA GLN A 31 -6.34 15.51 11.68
C GLN A 31 -5.32 15.42 12.84
N PRO A 32 -5.64 14.75 13.96
CA PRO A 32 -4.75 14.71 15.13
C PRO A 32 -3.37 14.07 14.86
N GLN A 33 -3.30 13.12 13.93
CA GLN A 33 -2.05 12.43 13.60
C GLN A 33 -1.03 13.37 12.96
N LEU A 34 -1.50 14.31 12.13
CA LEU A 34 -0.65 15.33 11.53
C LEU A 34 -0.15 16.32 12.59
N LEU A 35 -0.99 16.68 13.57
CA LEU A 35 -0.58 17.51 14.70
C LEU A 35 0.53 16.87 15.53
N MET A 36 0.47 15.56 15.74
CA MET A 36 1.49 14.84 16.49
C MET A 36 2.83 14.83 15.76
N LEU A 37 2.84 14.60 14.44
CA LEU A 37 4.04 14.71 13.62
C LEU A 37 4.59 16.14 13.59
N GLN A 38 3.71 17.13 13.46
CA GLN A 38 4.10 18.54 13.46
C GLN A 38 4.69 18.95 14.81
N LYS A 39 4.16 18.43 15.94
CA LYS A 39 4.73 18.63 17.27
C LYS A 39 6.15 18.07 17.37
N THR A 40 6.40 16.85 16.89
CA THR A 40 7.75 16.27 16.94
C THR A 40 8.73 17.06 16.07
N MET A 41 8.31 17.50 14.88
CA MET A 41 9.12 18.35 14.01
C MET A 41 9.44 19.70 14.66
N ILE A 42 8.46 20.37 15.29
CA ILE A 42 8.68 21.65 15.98
C ILE A 42 9.61 21.49 17.18
N VAL A 43 9.49 20.39 17.93
CA VAL A 43 10.39 20.11 19.05
C VAL A 43 11.82 19.90 18.57
N ALA A 44 12.01 19.14 17.47
CA ALA A 44 13.34 18.93 16.88
C ALA A 44 13.97 20.25 16.39
N GLU A 45 13.19 21.08 15.69
CA GLU A 45 13.59 22.42 15.25
C GLU A 45 13.96 23.33 16.44
N GLY A 46 13.15 23.30 17.51
CA GLY A 46 13.42 24.07 18.72
C GLY A 46 14.70 23.63 19.42
N LEU A 47 14.94 22.32 19.50
CA LEU A 47 16.19 21.77 20.04
C LEU A 47 17.40 22.17 19.20
N SER A 48 17.30 22.10 17.87
CA SER A 48 18.36 22.53 16.98
C SER A 48 18.74 24.00 17.17
N ARG A 49 17.75 24.89 17.36
CA ARG A 49 18.00 26.32 17.60
C ARG A 49 18.67 26.60 18.95
N ILE A 50 18.51 25.72 19.94
CA ILE A 50 19.22 25.83 21.22
C ILE A 50 20.68 25.38 21.09
N LEU A 51 20.93 24.32 20.31
CA LEU A 51 22.27 23.73 20.16
C LEU A 51 23.14 24.48 19.14
N SER A 52 22.59 24.77 17.96
CA SER A 52 23.25 25.47 16.85
C SER A 52 22.34 26.57 16.30
N PRO A 53 22.32 27.78 16.90
CA PRO A 53 21.37 28.83 16.56
C PRO A 53 21.43 29.35 15.11
N ASN A 54 22.59 29.21 14.46
CA ASN A 54 22.88 29.75 13.13
C ASN A 54 22.85 28.69 12.02
N GLU A 55 22.56 27.43 12.34
CA GLU A 55 22.58 26.32 11.38
C GLU A 55 21.16 25.86 11.03
N ASN A 56 20.95 25.47 9.77
CA ASN A 56 19.67 24.94 9.31
C ASN A 56 19.56 23.44 9.65
N MET A 57 18.68 23.08 10.58
CA MET A 57 18.45 21.68 11.00
C MET A 57 18.13 20.75 9.81
N TRP A 58 17.37 21.23 8.83
CA TRP A 58 16.95 20.41 7.68
C TRP A 58 18.12 20.06 6.77
N GLU A 59 19.08 20.97 6.63
CA GLU A 59 20.30 20.70 5.86
C GLU A 59 21.22 19.74 6.59
N LEU A 60 21.35 19.89 7.91
CA LEU A 60 22.12 18.97 8.76
C LEU A 60 21.53 17.56 8.78
N SER A 61 20.21 17.42 8.78
CA SER A 61 19.53 16.12 8.81
C SER A 61 19.37 15.46 7.44
N ARG A 62 19.53 16.21 6.34
CA ARG A 62 19.42 15.73 4.96
C ARG A 62 20.18 14.42 4.69
N PRO A 63 21.50 14.30 4.99
CA PRO A 63 22.22 13.06 4.70
C PRO A 63 21.70 11.87 5.50
N LEU A 64 21.26 12.08 6.75
CA LEU A 64 20.68 11.02 7.58
C LEU A 64 19.33 10.54 7.01
N ILE A 65 18.50 11.47 6.55
CA ILE A 65 17.21 11.15 5.93
C ILE A 65 17.43 10.43 4.58
N GLU A 66 18.37 10.89 3.76
CA GLU A 66 18.70 10.24 2.48
C GLU A 66 19.18 8.81 2.67
N GLU A 67 20.03 8.57 3.66
CA GLU A 67 20.51 7.22 3.98
C GLU A 67 19.38 6.33 4.48
N TRP A 68 18.58 6.81 5.44
CA TRP A 68 17.43 6.07 5.94
C TRP A 68 16.42 5.74 4.83
N MET A 69 16.16 6.69 3.93
CA MET A 69 15.29 6.46 2.78
C MET A 69 15.85 5.40 1.83
N ARG A 70 17.16 5.41 1.56
CA ARG A 70 17.81 4.38 0.74
C ARG A 70 17.65 3.01 1.40
N GLU A 71 17.92 2.90 2.70
CA GLU A 71 17.85 1.64 3.44
C GLU A 71 16.43 1.07 3.60
N ASN A 72 15.41 1.93 3.70
CA ASN A 72 14.05 1.52 4.06
C ASN A 72 13.03 1.61 2.91
N LEU A 73 13.22 2.54 1.97
CA LEU A 73 12.33 2.76 0.84
C LEU A 73 12.97 2.42 -0.51
N GLY A 74 14.29 2.14 -0.51
CA GLY A 74 15.06 1.79 -1.69
C GLY A 74 14.69 0.44 -2.31
N PRO A 75 15.23 0.15 -3.51
CA PRO A 75 14.99 -1.10 -4.20
C PRO A 75 15.51 -2.30 -3.40
N GLU A 76 16.65 -2.19 -2.71
CA GLU A 76 17.16 -3.30 -1.88
C GLU A 76 16.19 -3.64 -0.74
N ALA A 77 15.60 -2.61 -0.10
CA ALA A 77 14.62 -2.77 0.97
C ALA A 77 13.37 -3.52 0.47
N LYS A 78 12.86 -3.14 -0.71
CA LYS A 78 11.70 -3.77 -1.34
C LYS A 78 11.98 -5.22 -1.73
N ILE A 79 13.17 -5.52 -2.26
CA ILE A 79 13.57 -6.89 -2.59
C ILE A 79 13.67 -7.74 -1.31
N LYS A 80 14.25 -7.19 -0.24
CA LYS A 80 14.32 -7.85 1.07
C LYS A 80 12.92 -8.14 1.63
N GLU A 81 12.00 -7.19 1.55
CA GLU A 81 10.61 -7.40 1.98
C GLU A 81 9.91 -8.46 1.12
N ALA A 82 10.06 -8.39 -0.20
CA ALA A 82 9.47 -9.35 -1.13
C ALA A 82 10.00 -10.78 -0.90
N THR A 83 11.30 -10.94 -0.64
CA THR A 83 11.89 -12.26 -0.35
C THR A 83 11.40 -12.82 0.99
N LEU A 84 11.28 -11.98 2.02
CA LEU A 84 10.69 -12.39 3.30
C LEU A 84 9.22 -12.81 3.11
N GLN A 85 8.45 -12.05 2.34
CA GLN A 85 7.06 -12.35 2.05
C GLN A 85 6.92 -13.65 1.23
N ALA A 86 7.72 -13.82 0.19
CA ALA A 86 7.75 -15.04 -0.62
C ALA A 86 8.12 -16.28 0.22
N GLY A 87 9.12 -16.18 1.09
CA GLY A 87 9.47 -17.25 2.03
C GLY A 87 8.31 -17.58 2.98
N SER A 88 7.58 -16.57 3.47
CA SER A 88 6.40 -16.78 4.31
C SER A 88 5.25 -17.46 3.57
N MET A 89 5.04 -17.14 2.29
CA MET A 89 4.04 -17.76 1.43
C MET A 89 4.40 -19.21 1.13
N LEU A 90 5.67 -19.50 0.82
CA LEU A 90 6.15 -20.85 0.56
C LEU A 90 5.97 -21.77 1.77
N ARG A 91 6.18 -21.25 2.99
CA ARG A 91 5.91 -21.98 4.24
C ARG A 91 4.41 -22.25 4.47
N ARG A 92 3.52 -21.44 3.91
CA ARG A 92 2.06 -21.62 4.00
C ARG A 92 1.51 -22.52 2.88
N LEU A 93 2.26 -22.72 1.79
CA LEU A 93 1.84 -23.47 0.62
C LEU A 93 1.37 -24.90 0.95
N PRO A 94 2.08 -25.70 1.78
CA PRO A 94 1.63 -27.06 2.10
C PRO A 94 0.25 -27.08 2.78
N ARG A 95 -0.01 -26.16 3.70
CA ARG A 95 -1.31 -26.07 4.39
C ARG A 95 -2.44 -25.69 3.43
N VAL A 96 -2.16 -24.82 2.47
CA VAL A 96 -3.15 -24.46 1.44
C VAL A 96 -3.42 -25.65 0.53
N LEU A 97 -2.40 -26.42 0.17
CA LEU A 97 -2.53 -27.63 -0.64
C LEU A 97 -3.32 -28.72 0.10
N GLU A 98 -3.00 -28.99 1.36
CA GLU A 98 -3.76 -29.92 2.22
C GLU A 98 -5.23 -29.51 2.35
N ALA A 99 -5.50 -28.21 2.56
CA ALA A 99 -6.87 -27.70 2.62
C ALA A 99 -7.61 -27.87 1.27
N ALA A 100 -6.92 -27.69 0.15
CA ALA A 100 -7.47 -27.91 -1.18
C ALA A 100 -7.74 -29.39 -1.47
N GLU A 101 -6.82 -30.28 -1.08
CA GLU A 101 -6.98 -31.74 -1.18
C GLU A 101 -8.16 -32.24 -0.34
N GLN A 102 -8.28 -31.77 0.91
CA GLN A 102 -9.41 -32.09 1.78
C GLN A 102 -10.74 -31.60 1.21
N ALA A 103 -10.78 -30.37 0.65
CA ALA A 103 -11.98 -29.88 -0.01
C ALA A 103 -12.32 -30.77 -1.22
N SER A 104 -11.32 -31.09 -2.06
CA SER A 104 -11.48 -31.94 -3.24
C SER A 104 -11.92 -33.36 -2.91
N SER A 105 -11.42 -33.96 -1.83
CA SER A 105 -11.82 -35.31 -1.42
C SER A 105 -13.28 -35.33 -0.94
N VAL A 106 -13.73 -34.31 -0.20
CA VAL A 106 -15.15 -34.14 0.15
C VAL A 106 -16.01 -34.03 -1.11
N PHE A 107 -15.57 -33.28 -2.13
CA PHE A 107 -16.29 -33.19 -3.41
C PHE A 107 -16.29 -34.51 -4.21
N THR A 108 -15.22 -35.28 -4.15
CA THR A 108 -15.05 -36.53 -4.92
C THR A 108 -15.79 -37.70 -4.27
N ASP A 109 -15.71 -37.84 -2.95
CA ASP A 109 -16.32 -38.94 -2.21
C ASP A 109 -17.83 -38.75 -1.97
N GLN A 110 -18.31 -37.52 -1.79
CA GLN A 110 -19.73 -37.28 -1.52
C GLN A 110 -20.53 -36.86 -2.76
N GLY A 111 -19.86 -36.55 -3.87
CA GLY A 111 -20.47 -35.88 -5.03
C GLY A 111 -21.08 -34.53 -4.65
N LEU A 112 -21.23 -33.62 -5.60
CA LEU A 112 -21.95 -32.37 -5.36
C LEU A 112 -23.44 -32.67 -5.09
N ARG A 113 -23.82 -32.87 -3.82
CA ARG A 113 -25.22 -32.87 -3.37
C ARG A 113 -25.73 -31.43 -3.36
N LEU A 114 -25.99 -30.91 -4.56
CA LEU A 114 -26.67 -29.64 -4.71
C LEU A 114 -28.09 -29.79 -4.17
N HIS A 115 -28.38 -29.13 -3.06
CA HIS A 115 -29.74 -29.07 -2.51
C HIS A 115 -30.69 -28.61 -3.63
N PRO A 116 -31.88 -29.23 -3.79
CA PRO A 116 -32.82 -28.92 -4.88
C PRO A 116 -33.15 -27.41 -4.98
N ASP A 117 -33.13 -26.68 -3.87
CA ASP A 117 -33.35 -25.24 -3.82
C ASP A 117 -32.24 -24.43 -4.51
N THR A 118 -30.99 -24.88 -4.42
CA THR A 118 -29.85 -24.26 -5.10
C THR A 118 -29.94 -24.46 -6.61
N ILE A 119 -30.41 -25.63 -7.05
CA ILE A 119 -30.64 -25.93 -8.48
C ILE A 119 -31.81 -25.09 -9.01
N ALA A 120 -32.91 -24.95 -8.25
CA ALA A 120 -34.06 -24.14 -8.63
C ALA A 120 -33.68 -22.65 -8.79
N ALA A 121 -32.89 -22.12 -7.86
CA ALA A 121 -32.41 -20.74 -7.90
C ALA A 121 -31.45 -20.46 -9.09
N MET A 122 -30.57 -21.41 -9.44
CA MET A 122 -29.69 -21.26 -10.61
C MET A 122 -30.45 -21.41 -11.94
N ARG A 123 -31.42 -22.32 -12.01
CA ARG A 123 -32.26 -22.54 -13.20
C ARG A 123 -33.13 -21.33 -13.53
N GLY A 124 -33.64 -20.63 -12.50
CA GLY A 124 -34.37 -19.39 -12.68
C GLY A 124 -33.55 -18.24 -13.28
N LYS A 125 -32.21 -18.31 -13.19
CA LYS A 125 -31.29 -17.26 -13.68
C LYS A 125 -30.73 -17.53 -15.08
N ALA A 126 -30.69 -18.79 -15.53
CA ALA A 126 -30.12 -19.18 -16.83
C ALA A 126 -31.10 -19.05 -18.02
N SER A 127 -32.39 -18.82 -17.76
CA SER A 127 -33.44 -18.72 -18.79
C SER A 127 -33.48 -17.38 -19.55
N ASN A 128 -32.73 -16.36 -19.12
CA ASN A 128 -32.79 -15.02 -19.71
C ASN A 128 -31.41 -14.55 -20.20
N GLY A 129 -31.03 -14.93 -21.42
CA GLY A 129 -29.74 -14.51 -21.99
C GLY A 129 -29.43 -15.11 -23.36
N GLN A 130 -30.22 -14.75 -24.37
CA GLN A 130 -29.98 -15.03 -25.79
C GLN A 130 -28.84 -14.10 -26.31
N GLY A 131 -27.83 -14.63 -27.02
CA GLY A 131 -26.88 -13.80 -27.75
C GLY A 131 -25.54 -14.46 -28.14
N LYS A 132 -25.41 -14.81 -29.42
CA LYS A 132 -24.20 -15.31 -30.10
C LYS A 132 -23.01 -14.35 -29.97
N SER A 133 -21.82 -14.84 -29.66
CA SER A 133 -20.56 -14.32 -30.24
C SER A 133 -19.41 -15.32 -30.03
N THR A 134 -18.76 -15.67 -31.13
CA THR A 134 -17.44 -16.31 -31.19
C THR A 134 -16.44 -15.41 -30.46
N GLY A 135 -16.12 -15.72 -29.21
CA GLY A 135 -15.29 -14.88 -28.35
C GLY A 135 -14.22 -15.72 -27.67
N PHE A 136 -12.96 -15.42 -27.97
CA PHE A 136 -11.79 -15.95 -27.29
C PHE A 136 -12.05 -15.99 -25.77
N SER A 137 -12.08 -17.20 -25.22
CA SER A 137 -12.55 -17.46 -23.86
C SER A 137 -11.80 -16.55 -22.87
N ARG A 138 -12.54 -15.87 -21.99
CA ARG A 138 -11.98 -14.96 -20.97
C ARG A 138 -10.93 -15.66 -20.11
N HIS A 139 -11.03 -16.98 -19.97
CA HIS A 139 -10.05 -17.83 -19.27
C HIS A 139 -8.71 -17.92 -20.01
N THR A 140 -8.72 -17.95 -21.35
CA THR A 140 -7.51 -17.94 -22.18
C THR A 140 -6.80 -16.58 -22.11
N LEU A 141 -7.55 -15.48 -22.06
CA LEU A 141 -6.98 -14.14 -21.80
C LEU A 141 -6.33 -14.04 -20.42
N ILE A 142 -6.97 -14.59 -19.38
CA ILE A 142 -6.40 -14.57 -18.02
C ILE A 142 -5.10 -15.38 -17.97
N LEU A 143 -5.03 -16.53 -18.64
CA LEU A 143 -3.80 -17.33 -18.73
C LEU A 143 -2.68 -16.57 -19.45
N TRP A 144 -2.98 -15.91 -20.57
CA TRP A 144 -1.98 -15.10 -21.29
C TRP A 144 -1.52 -13.88 -20.48
N VAL A 145 -2.41 -13.23 -19.72
CA VAL A 145 -2.04 -12.12 -18.83
C VAL A 145 -1.17 -12.61 -17.67
N ALA A 146 -1.47 -13.78 -17.09
CA ALA A 146 -0.64 -14.37 -16.03
C ALA A 146 0.75 -14.76 -16.54
N ILE A 147 0.85 -15.34 -17.74
CA ILE A 147 2.12 -15.67 -18.39
C ILE A 147 2.91 -14.40 -18.73
N ALA A 148 2.25 -13.36 -19.25
CA ALA A 148 2.89 -12.07 -19.53
C ALA A 148 3.43 -11.40 -18.26
N ALA A 149 2.64 -11.40 -17.17
CA ALA A 149 3.06 -10.83 -15.88
C ALA A 149 4.28 -11.58 -15.28
N LEU A 150 4.29 -12.91 -15.35
CA LEU A 150 5.43 -13.73 -14.94
C LEU A 150 6.66 -13.47 -15.79
N SER A 151 6.50 -13.33 -17.11
CA SER A 151 7.62 -13.04 -18.02
C SER A 151 8.22 -11.65 -17.81
N ALA A 152 7.37 -10.63 -17.58
CA ALA A 152 7.81 -9.27 -17.31
C ALA A 152 8.57 -9.17 -15.98
N ALA A 153 8.14 -9.91 -14.95
CA ALA A 153 8.84 -9.97 -13.67
C ALA A 153 10.23 -10.61 -13.77
N VAL A 154 10.46 -11.49 -14.75
CA VAL A 154 11.77 -12.13 -14.99
C VAL A 154 12.69 -11.23 -15.85
N PHE A 155 12.12 -10.44 -16.77
CA PHE A 155 12.88 -9.56 -17.67
C PHE A 155 13.20 -8.18 -17.09
N LEU A 156 12.55 -7.75 -16.01
CA LEU A 156 12.88 -6.50 -15.29
C LEU A 156 14.04 -6.65 -14.29
N LYS A 157 14.87 -7.68 -14.45
CA LYS A 157 16.10 -7.93 -13.69
C LYS A 157 17.31 -7.33 -14.38
#